data_AF-A0A2K6LD79-F1
#
_entry.id   AF-A0A2K6LD79-F1
#
_cell.length_a   1.000
_cell.length_b   1.000
_cell.length_c   1.000
_cell.angle_alpha   90.00
_cell.angle_beta   90.00
_cell.angle_gamma   90.00
#
_symmetry.space_group_name_H-M   'P 1'
#
loop_
_entity.id
_entity.type
_entity.pdbx_description
1 polymer ?
#
loop_
_entity_poly.entity_id
_entity_poly.type
_entity_poly.pdbx_seq_one_letter_code
_entity_poly.pdbx_strand_id
1 'polypeptide(L)'
;MSCQKAALELNTGSQPWPMSPERTEDVTAFEDYGTGLLENQLSMCDFVKIQKAFESPEPRKIICMSREDFIQKMTEIVGWGTKEEYGELFDKVDVAQDGFINWDKLTSFILLELYEQDERAKATVVPQWKDLEFLPVKHKDNIQKVIFLKSSSHYLTISKEGLLAIWGENLKLQETFPITSDATKLKHLWVTSLVSLENVNKIAVAFTSKEICFYDLLSKEEFACQYKLQGLKGTPICMDYWYDPLDASESILSFGDITGKVQAIAFTAALISLFERPASACEDGEATMTINWAELLSGCHKCCHILEHKLHQGDWVRQVTYNASLDAIISSTTSNTNSVVLAWREKSKKHLNMTSFNIAQGIHAFDYHSRLNLIATAGINNKVCLWNPYVVSKPVGVLWGHSASVIAVQFFVERKQLFSFSKDK
;
A
#
# COMPACT_ATOMS: atom_id res chain seq x y z
N MET A 1 -44.04 3.92 -21.20
CA MET A 1 -44.86 5.06 -20.75
C MET A 1 -45.50 4.69 -19.41
N SER A 2 -45.63 5.67 -18.51
CA SER A 2 -46.12 5.60 -17.13
C SER A 2 -45.06 5.35 -16.04
N CYS A 3 -44.41 6.44 -15.62
CA CYS A 3 -43.73 6.57 -14.33
C CYS A 3 -44.75 6.95 -13.25
N GLN A 4 -44.76 6.25 -12.11
CA GLN A 4 -45.49 6.66 -10.91
C GLN A 4 -44.54 7.33 -9.90
N LYS A 5 -44.95 8.53 -9.49
CA LYS A 5 -44.39 9.37 -8.43
C LYS A 5 -44.61 8.75 -7.05
N ALA A 6 -43.65 8.93 -6.16
CA ALA A 6 -43.91 9.02 -4.72
C ALA A 6 -43.19 10.27 -4.17
N ALA A 7 -43.97 11.12 -3.50
CA ALA A 7 -43.58 12.40 -2.96
C ALA A 7 -42.86 12.24 -1.60
N LEU A 8 -41.87 13.11 -1.33
CA LEU A 8 -41.31 13.33 -0.01
C LEU A 8 -41.69 14.75 0.43
N GLU A 9 -42.48 14.82 1.50
CA GLU A 9 -42.95 16.04 2.14
C GLU A 9 -41.80 16.71 2.91
N LEU A 10 -41.61 18.00 2.63
CA LEU A 10 -40.74 18.92 3.36
C LEU A 10 -41.44 19.32 4.66
N ASN A 11 -40.86 18.99 5.81
CA ASN A 11 -41.24 19.60 7.09
C ASN A 11 -40.16 20.60 7.52
N THR A 12 -40.52 21.87 7.38
CA THR A 12 -39.83 23.04 7.94
C THR A 12 -40.04 23.11 9.45
N GLY A 13 -38.95 23.07 10.20
CA GLY A 13 -38.91 23.35 11.64
C GLY A 13 -37.73 24.25 11.96
N SER A 14 -38.01 25.52 12.23
CA SER A 14 -37.08 26.57 12.60
C SER A 14 -36.84 26.64 14.12
N GLN A 15 -35.63 27.06 14.51
CA GLN A 15 -35.16 27.65 15.79
C GLN A 15 -34.12 26.80 16.58
N PRO A 16 -33.30 27.41 17.47
CA PRO A 16 -32.52 28.64 17.34
C PRO A 16 -31.03 28.47 17.78
N TRP A 17 -30.22 29.48 17.51
CA TRP A 17 -28.78 29.63 17.80
C TRP A 17 -28.43 29.47 19.30
N PRO A 18 -27.36 28.75 19.69
CA PRO A 18 -26.83 28.81 21.05
C PRO A 18 -25.76 29.90 21.19
N MET A 19 -25.95 30.73 22.22
CA MET A 19 -25.04 31.75 22.74
C MET A 19 -23.63 31.20 23.05
N SER A 20 -22.65 32.10 22.88
CA SER A 20 -21.25 32.02 23.33
C SER A 20 -21.10 31.66 24.81
N PRO A 21 -20.11 30.83 25.20
CA PRO A 21 -19.59 30.79 26.56
C PRO A 21 -18.38 31.72 26.73
N GLU A 22 -18.32 32.33 27.92
CA GLU A 22 -17.35 33.30 28.38
C GLU A 22 -15.92 32.74 28.57
N ARG A 23 -14.97 33.68 28.52
CA ARG A 23 -13.54 33.55 28.82
C ARG A 23 -13.27 32.72 30.09
N THR A 24 -12.37 31.76 29.96
CA THR A 24 -11.48 31.33 31.04
C THR A 24 -10.04 31.44 30.55
N GLU A 25 -9.24 32.14 31.35
CA GLU A 25 -7.83 32.46 31.12
C GLU A 25 -6.91 31.28 31.42
N ASP A 26 -5.70 31.39 30.88
CA ASP A 26 -4.50 30.57 31.07
C ASP A 26 -4.46 29.19 30.38
N VAL A 27 -3.62 29.10 29.34
CA VAL A 27 -2.33 28.38 29.37
C VAL A 27 -1.57 28.69 28.07
N THR A 28 -0.48 29.45 28.22
CA THR A 28 0.71 29.59 27.34
C THR A 28 0.55 29.30 25.85
N ALA A 29 0.24 30.34 25.08
CA ALA A 29 0.48 30.36 23.65
C ALA A 29 2.00 30.32 23.38
N PHE A 30 2.47 29.23 22.76
CA PHE A 30 3.70 29.29 21.98
C PHE A 30 3.46 30.26 20.82
N GLU A 31 4.14 31.38 20.85
CA GLU A 31 4.16 32.36 19.76
C GLU A 31 4.78 31.72 18.53
N ASP A 32 3.93 31.25 17.62
CA ASP A 32 4.30 30.88 16.26
C ASP A 32 4.47 32.19 15.46
N TYR A 33 5.65 32.80 15.58
CA TYR A 33 6.09 33.87 14.66
C TYR A 33 6.44 33.25 13.30
N GLY A 34 5.42 32.74 12.61
CA GLY A 34 5.45 32.47 11.19
C GLY A 34 4.78 33.63 10.47
N THR A 35 5.57 34.61 10.00
CA THR A 35 5.11 35.59 9.02
C THR A 35 4.57 34.80 7.83
N GLY A 36 3.25 34.81 7.64
CA GLY A 36 2.62 34.10 6.53
C GLY A 36 3.19 34.62 5.22
N LEU A 37 3.81 33.73 4.44
CA LEU A 37 4.41 34.05 3.14
C LEU A 37 3.45 34.90 2.27
N LEU A 38 3.96 35.92 1.59
CA LEU A 38 3.15 36.89 0.84
C LEU A 38 2.25 36.19 -0.20
N GLU A 39 2.74 35.12 -0.83
CA GLU A 39 1.96 34.26 -1.73
C GLU A 39 0.65 33.72 -1.12
N ASN A 40 0.58 33.52 0.19
CA ASN A 40 -0.58 32.92 0.88
C ASN A 40 -1.64 33.93 1.29
N GLN A 41 -1.32 35.21 1.19
CA GLN A 41 -2.19 36.32 1.57
C GLN A 41 -2.81 37.02 0.33
N LEU A 42 -2.39 36.66 -0.88
CA LEU A 42 -2.92 37.23 -2.13
C LEU A 42 -4.36 36.79 -2.40
N SER A 43 -5.26 37.77 -2.57
CA SER A 43 -6.65 37.51 -2.94
C SER A 43 -6.82 37.33 -4.46
N MET A 44 -7.93 36.71 -4.88
CA MET A 44 -8.32 36.63 -6.30
C MET A 44 -8.35 38.00 -6.99
N CYS A 45 -8.75 39.05 -6.27
CA CYS A 45 -8.76 40.42 -6.79
C CYS A 45 -7.33 40.92 -7.06
N ASP A 46 -6.37 40.56 -6.22
CA ASP A 46 -4.98 40.97 -6.39
C ASP A 46 -4.35 40.24 -7.57
N PHE A 47 -4.61 38.95 -7.75
CA PHE A 47 -4.18 38.19 -8.93
C PHE A 47 -4.64 38.81 -10.25
N VAL A 48 -5.89 39.28 -10.33
CA VAL A 48 -6.41 39.96 -11.53
C VAL A 48 -5.67 41.28 -11.79
N LYS A 49 -5.30 42.02 -10.75
CA LYS A 49 -4.54 43.25 -10.92
C LYS A 49 -3.09 42.98 -11.32
N ILE A 50 -2.46 41.95 -10.74
CA ILE A 50 -1.11 41.49 -11.08
C ILE A 50 -1.09 41.05 -12.54
N GLN A 51 -2.04 40.24 -12.99
CA GLN A 51 -2.16 39.81 -14.38
C GLN A 51 -2.20 41.01 -15.34
N LYS A 52 -3.06 41.99 -15.04
CA LYS A 52 -3.16 43.23 -15.83
C LYS A 52 -1.85 44.02 -15.91
N ALA A 53 -0.97 43.90 -14.91
CA ALA A 53 0.34 44.54 -14.90
C ALA A 53 1.33 43.94 -15.92
N PHE A 54 1.10 42.67 -16.28
CA PHE A 54 1.86 41.92 -17.29
C PHE A 54 1.15 41.86 -18.65
N GLU A 55 -0.07 42.42 -18.78
CA GLU A 55 -0.79 42.51 -20.04
C GLU A 55 -0.38 43.75 -20.84
N SER A 56 0.02 43.51 -22.10
CA SER A 56 0.36 44.56 -23.06
C SER A 56 -0.86 44.88 -23.95
N PRO A 57 -1.11 46.14 -24.30
CA PRO A 57 -2.14 46.51 -25.28
C PRO A 57 -1.81 46.05 -26.72
N GLU A 58 -0.55 45.67 -26.99
CA GLU A 58 -0.14 45.07 -28.26
C GLU A 58 -0.26 43.53 -28.22
N PRO A 59 -0.98 42.90 -29.17
CA PRO A 59 -1.07 41.45 -29.21
C PRO A 59 0.30 40.82 -29.53
N ARG A 60 0.70 39.84 -28.71
CA ARG A 60 1.94 39.01 -28.78
C ARG A 60 3.22 39.59 -28.16
N LYS A 61 3.17 40.72 -27.47
CA LYS A 61 4.33 41.20 -26.70
C LYS A 61 4.31 40.64 -25.28
N ILE A 62 5.23 39.73 -24.99
CA ILE A 62 5.44 39.20 -23.64
C ILE A 62 6.13 40.31 -22.83
N ILE A 63 5.46 40.79 -21.78
CA ILE A 63 6.07 41.74 -20.84
C ILE A 63 6.97 40.96 -19.89
N CYS A 64 8.25 41.26 -19.94
CA CYS A 64 9.23 40.84 -18.93
C CYS A 64 9.50 42.04 -18.01
N MET A 65 9.53 41.81 -16.71
CA MET A 65 9.82 42.84 -15.71
C MET A 65 11.12 42.54 -14.99
N SER A 66 11.95 43.57 -14.81
CA SER A 66 13.13 43.53 -13.94
C SER A 66 12.71 43.48 -12.47
N ARG A 67 13.65 43.15 -11.58
CA ARG A 67 13.39 43.08 -10.14
C ARG A 67 12.89 44.41 -9.59
N GLU A 68 13.52 45.51 -9.98
CA GLU A 68 13.16 46.86 -9.55
C GLU A 68 11.77 47.26 -10.06
N ASP A 69 11.48 46.99 -11.34
CA ASP A 69 10.20 47.29 -11.96
C ASP A 69 9.07 46.48 -11.33
N PHE A 70 9.32 45.21 -11.02
CA PHE A 70 8.36 44.33 -10.37
C PHE A 70 8.02 44.83 -8.96
N ILE A 71 9.03 45.11 -8.13
CA ILE A 71 8.81 45.60 -6.76
C ILE A 71 8.01 46.88 -6.77
N GLN A 72 8.37 47.84 -7.64
CA GLN A 72 7.68 49.12 -7.73
C GLN A 72 6.21 48.94 -8.16
N LYS A 73 5.96 48.18 -9.24
CA LYS A 73 4.59 47.92 -9.72
C LYS A 73 3.75 47.13 -8.73
N MET A 74 4.30 46.12 -8.06
CA MET A 74 3.55 45.32 -7.09
C MET A 74 3.17 46.13 -5.86
N THR A 75 4.07 47.01 -5.41
CA THR A 75 3.79 47.96 -4.33
C THR A 75 2.65 48.93 -4.71
N GLU A 76 2.61 49.40 -5.95
CA GLU A 76 1.56 50.32 -6.43
C GLU A 76 0.20 49.64 -6.63
N ILE A 77 0.20 48.39 -7.12
CA ILE A 77 -1.00 47.70 -7.56
C ILE A 77 -1.70 46.94 -6.42
N VAL A 78 -0.92 46.24 -5.60
CA VAL A 78 -1.43 45.39 -4.52
C VAL A 78 -1.52 46.20 -3.22
N GLY A 79 -0.54 47.05 -2.94
CA GLY A 79 -0.65 48.15 -1.97
C GLY A 79 -0.60 47.79 -0.48
N TRP A 80 -0.46 46.51 -0.11
CA TRP A 80 -0.41 46.08 1.29
C TRP A 80 0.79 45.21 1.67
N GLY A 81 1.65 44.82 0.72
CA GLY A 81 2.92 44.13 1.00
C GLY A 81 4.12 45.09 1.08
N THR A 82 5.20 44.63 1.71
CA THR A 82 6.48 45.35 1.79
C THR A 82 7.33 45.15 0.54
N LYS A 83 8.27 46.07 0.29
CA LYS A 83 9.18 45.96 -0.87
C LYS A 83 10.09 44.74 -0.75
N GLU A 84 10.45 44.39 0.48
CA GLU A 84 11.25 43.22 0.82
C GLU A 84 10.51 41.93 0.45
N GLU A 85 9.24 41.78 0.83
CA GLU A 85 8.42 40.60 0.51
C GLU A 85 8.22 40.42 -1.01
N TYR A 86 8.00 41.50 -1.76
CA TYR A 86 7.93 41.42 -3.23
C TYR A 86 9.29 41.08 -3.85
N GLY A 87 10.39 41.53 -3.26
CA GLY A 87 11.74 41.17 -3.68
C GLY A 87 12.02 39.68 -3.49
N GLU A 88 11.67 39.14 -2.32
CA GLU A 88 11.79 37.70 -2.04
C GLU A 88 10.93 36.85 -2.99
N LEU A 89 9.70 37.30 -3.29
CA LEU A 89 8.84 36.63 -4.26
C LEU A 89 9.48 36.61 -5.66
N PHE A 90 10.09 37.72 -6.09
CA PHE A 90 10.82 37.79 -7.36
C PHE A 90 11.98 36.78 -7.38
N ASP A 91 12.78 36.75 -6.32
CA ASP A 91 13.97 35.90 -6.22
C ASP A 91 13.59 34.41 -6.20
N LYS A 92 12.41 34.06 -5.64
CA LYS A 92 11.85 32.70 -5.70
C LYS A 92 11.35 32.30 -7.09
N VAL A 93 10.77 33.24 -7.85
CA VAL A 93 10.23 32.99 -9.20
C VAL A 93 11.37 32.90 -10.24
N ASP A 94 12.41 33.72 -10.10
CA ASP A 94 13.56 33.74 -11.01
C ASP A 94 14.62 32.69 -10.64
N VAL A 95 14.23 31.41 -10.67
CA VAL A 95 15.11 30.27 -10.34
C VAL A 95 16.37 30.22 -11.23
N ALA A 96 16.27 30.71 -12.47
CA ALA A 96 17.38 30.75 -13.43
C ALA A 96 18.34 31.93 -13.23
N GLN A 97 17.99 32.89 -12.37
CA GLN A 97 18.72 34.15 -12.16
C GLN A 97 18.91 34.93 -13.47
N ASP A 98 17.90 34.91 -14.34
CA ASP A 98 17.91 35.63 -15.61
C ASP A 98 17.73 37.14 -15.39
N GLY A 99 17.33 37.57 -14.19
CA GLY A 99 17.05 38.95 -13.82
C GLY A 99 15.70 39.46 -14.32
N PHE A 100 14.89 38.61 -14.96
CA PHE A 100 13.60 38.96 -15.55
C PHE A 100 12.55 37.88 -15.34
N ILE A 101 11.35 38.31 -14.93
CA ILE A 101 10.17 37.45 -14.82
C ILE A 101 9.08 37.88 -15.80
N ASN A 102 8.34 36.90 -16.32
CA ASN A 102 7.13 37.09 -17.11
C ASN A 102 5.93 36.48 -16.37
N TRP A 103 4.72 36.74 -16.88
CA TRP A 103 3.49 36.20 -16.30
C TRP A 103 3.48 34.67 -16.24
N ASP A 104 4.01 33.99 -17.25
CA ASP A 104 4.03 32.53 -17.30
C ASP A 104 4.93 31.92 -16.21
N LYS A 105 6.12 32.49 -15.96
CA LYS A 105 7.01 32.08 -14.86
C LYS A 105 6.34 32.32 -13.50
N LEU A 106 5.74 33.50 -13.30
CA LEU A 106 5.07 33.85 -12.05
C LEU A 106 3.86 32.94 -11.77
N THR A 107 3.01 32.70 -12.75
CA THR A 107 1.85 31.82 -12.62
C THR A 107 2.24 30.36 -12.40
N SER A 108 3.27 29.88 -13.11
CA SER A 108 3.78 28.51 -12.92
C SER A 108 4.32 28.32 -11.50
N PHE A 109 5.06 29.31 -10.98
CA PHE A 109 5.57 29.28 -9.60
C PHE A 109 4.42 29.27 -8.58
N ILE A 110 3.47 30.19 -8.71
CA ILE A 110 2.35 30.30 -7.76
C ILE A 110 1.47 29.05 -7.81
N LEU A 111 1.21 28.50 -9.00
CA LEU A 111 0.45 27.26 -9.15
C LEU A 111 1.17 26.08 -8.47
N LEU A 112 2.49 26.00 -8.61
CA LEU A 112 3.30 24.98 -7.96
C LEU A 112 3.24 25.11 -6.43
N GLU A 113 3.42 26.31 -5.90
CA GLU A 113 3.37 26.57 -4.45
C GLU A 113 1.99 26.26 -3.85
N LEU A 114 0.90 26.70 -4.52
CA LEU A 114 -0.46 26.37 -4.10
C LEU A 114 -0.74 24.86 -4.14
N TYR A 115 -0.25 24.17 -5.17
CA TYR A 115 -0.37 22.72 -5.27
C TYR A 115 0.40 22.01 -4.14
N GLU A 116 1.62 22.46 -3.84
CA GLU A 116 2.39 21.94 -2.71
C GLU A 116 1.72 22.18 -1.37
N GLN A 117 1.13 23.35 -1.15
CA GLN A 117 0.42 23.68 0.08
C GLN A 117 -0.85 22.85 0.25
N ASP A 118 -1.63 22.66 -0.82
CA ASP A 118 -2.79 21.78 -0.82
C ASP A 118 -2.39 20.32 -0.55
N GLU A 119 -1.31 19.84 -1.16
CA GLU A 119 -0.75 18.51 -0.87
C GLU A 119 -0.28 18.39 0.60
N ARG A 120 0.39 19.42 1.14
CA ARG A 120 0.81 19.45 2.56
C ARG A 120 -0.40 19.46 3.49
N ALA A 121 -1.43 20.25 3.18
CA ALA A 121 -2.67 20.31 3.95
C ALA A 121 -3.41 18.96 3.93
N LYS A 122 -3.51 18.31 2.76
CA LYS A 122 -4.08 16.96 2.65
C LYS A 122 -3.27 15.91 3.41
N ALA A 123 -1.95 16.05 3.44
CA ALA A 123 -1.05 15.14 4.15
C ALA A 123 -1.11 15.33 5.69
N THR A 124 -1.45 16.51 6.20
CA THR A 124 -1.56 16.77 7.65
C THR A 124 -2.92 16.43 8.24
N VAL A 125 -3.96 16.18 7.43
CA VAL A 125 -5.24 15.68 7.95
C VAL A 125 -5.06 14.23 8.43
N VAL A 126 -4.88 14.10 9.74
CA VAL A 126 -4.94 12.80 10.44
C VAL A 126 -6.39 12.32 10.41
N PRO A 127 -6.67 11.06 9.99
CA PRO A 127 -8.00 10.50 10.10
C PRO A 127 -8.48 10.56 11.56
N GLN A 128 -9.63 11.17 11.81
CA GLN A 128 -10.28 11.07 13.12
C GLN A 128 -10.90 9.68 13.24
N TRP A 129 -10.17 8.78 13.90
CA TRP A 129 -10.66 7.43 14.17
C TRP A 129 -11.81 7.48 15.16
N LYS A 130 -12.85 6.69 14.91
CA LYS A 130 -13.89 6.42 15.90
C LYS A 130 -13.32 5.52 17.00
N ASP A 131 -14.03 5.44 18.12
CA ASP A 131 -13.71 4.51 19.20
C ASP A 131 -13.63 3.07 18.67
N LEU A 132 -12.76 2.27 19.31
CA LEU A 132 -12.54 0.87 18.93
C LEU A 132 -13.81 0.05 19.14
N GLU A 133 -14.32 -0.56 18.07
CA GLU A 133 -15.43 -1.51 18.13
C GLU A 133 -14.90 -2.95 18.13
N PHE A 134 -15.31 -3.73 19.14
CA PHE A 134 -14.95 -5.14 19.23
C PHE A 134 -15.96 -6.00 18.47
N LEU A 135 -15.49 -6.71 17.43
CA LEU A 135 -16.31 -7.63 16.66
C LEU A 135 -16.54 -8.95 17.43
N PRO A 136 -17.68 -9.64 17.21
CA PRO A 136 -17.98 -10.89 17.90
C PRO A 136 -16.95 -11.98 17.59
N VAL A 137 -16.37 -12.56 18.64
CA VAL A 137 -15.39 -13.65 18.54
C VAL A 137 -16.11 -14.94 18.14
N LYS A 138 -15.88 -15.39 16.91
CA LYS A 138 -16.45 -16.64 16.38
C LYS A 138 -15.40 -17.72 16.15
N HIS A 139 -14.15 -17.30 15.94
CA HIS A 139 -13.00 -18.19 15.91
C HIS A 139 -12.64 -18.63 17.32
N LYS A 140 -12.40 -19.93 17.54
CA LYS A 140 -11.97 -20.44 18.85
C LYS A 140 -10.48 -20.28 19.07
N ASP A 141 -9.73 -20.09 17.99
CA ASP A 141 -8.27 -19.95 17.97
C ASP A 141 -7.85 -18.63 17.27
N ASN A 142 -6.56 -18.32 17.34
CA ASN A 142 -5.99 -17.10 16.79
C ASN A 142 -6.27 -16.94 15.28
N ILE A 143 -6.63 -15.72 14.87
CA ILE A 143 -6.79 -15.36 13.47
C ILE A 143 -5.40 -15.28 12.84
N GLN A 144 -5.16 -16.07 11.79
CA GLN A 144 -3.88 -16.11 11.09
C GLN A 144 -3.80 -15.03 10.01
N LYS A 145 -4.91 -14.76 9.31
CA LYS A 145 -4.95 -13.77 8.24
C LYS A 145 -6.32 -13.12 8.13
N VAL A 146 -6.31 -11.85 7.78
CA VAL A 146 -7.46 -11.05 7.35
C VAL A 146 -7.16 -10.54 5.95
N ILE A 147 -8.08 -10.72 5.01
CA ILE A 147 -7.98 -10.20 3.65
C ILE A 147 -9.29 -9.52 3.27
N PHE A 148 -9.22 -8.49 2.42
CA PHE A 148 -10.39 -7.86 1.82
C PHE A 148 -10.47 -8.25 0.35
N LEU A 149 -11.61 -8.82 -0.05
CA LEU A 149 -11.90 -9.18 -1.43
C LEU A 149 -12.53 -7.99 -2.14
N LYS A 150 -11.85 -7.46 -3.16
CA LYS A 150 -12.35 -6.29 -3.90
C LYS A 150 -13.52 -6.64 -4.82
N SER A 151 -13.52 -7.86 -5.36
CA SER A 151 -14.57 -8.33 -6.29
C SER A 151 -15.95 -8.43 -5.64
N SER A 152 -16.02 -8.80 -4.36
CA SER A 152 -17.27 -9.00 -3.64
C SER A 152 -17.53 -7.97 -2.54
N SER A 153 -16.57 -7.11 -2.18
CA SER A 153 -16.61 -6.23 -1.01
C SER A 153 -16.82 -6.97 0.32
N HIS A 154 -16.18 -8.13 0.47
CA HIS A 154 -16.23 -8.94 1.70
C HIS A 154 -14.85 -9.05 2.33
N TYR A 155 -14.80 -9.14 3.66
CA TYR A 155 -13.60 -9.54 4.37
C TYR A 155 -13.60 -11.05 4.57
N LEU A 156 -12.45 -11.68 4.36
CA LEU A 156 -12.22 -13.06 4.77
C LEU A 156 -11.25 -13.08 5.94
N THR A 157 -11.58 -13.88 6.94
CA THR A 157 -10.68 -14.17 8.06
C THR A 157 -10.51 -15.66 8.19
N ILE A 158 -9.29 -16.13 8.45
CA ILE A 158 -9.02 -17.54 8.69
C ILE A 158 -8.34 -17.73 10.03
N SER A 159 -8.84 -18.69 10.81
CA SER A 159 -8.24 -19.08 12.08
C SER A 159 -7.15 -20.14 11.89
N LYS A 160 -6.35 -20.34 12.93
CA LYS A 160 -5.31 -21.37 12.99
C LYS A 160 -5.85 -22.80 12.77
N GLU A 161 -7.07 -23.06 13.24
CA GLU A 161 -7.77 -24.34 13.09
C GLU A 161 -8.39 -24.53 11.69
N GLY A 162 -8.34 -23.52 10.82
CA GLY A 162 -8.86 -23.59 9.46
C GLY A 162 -10.33 -23.19 9.31
N LEU A 163 -10.91 -22.49 10.29
CA LEU A 163 -12.24 -21.91 10.12
C LEU A 163 -12.13 -20.61 9.31
N LEU A 164 -12.66 -20.60 8.09
CA LEU A 164 -12.82 -19.41 7.26
C LEU A 164 -14.13 -18.72 7.63
N ALA A 165 -14.10 -17.40 7.81
CA ALA A 165 -15.29 -16.60 8.06
C ALA A 165 -15.37 -15.45 7.05
N ILE A 166 -16.56 -15.25 6.48
CA ILE A 166 -16.89 -14.23 5.49
C ILE A 166 -17.68 -13.12 6.17
N TRP A 167 -17.16 -11.90 6.10
CA TRP A 167 -17.78 -10.72 6.68
C TRP A 167 -18.19 -9.77 5.56
N GLY A 168 -19.38 -9.17 5.68
CA GLY A 168 -19.79 -8.11 4.78
C GLY A 168 -18.96 -6.83 4.98
N GLU A 169 -19.13 -5.86 4.09
CA GLU A 169 -18.51 -4.54 4.17
C GLU A 169 -18.82 -3.82 5.49
N ASN A 170 -20.00 -4.07 6.05
CA ASN A 170 -20.44 -3.56 7.36
C ASN A 170 -19.84 -4.30 8.56
N LEU A 171 -18.82 -5.14 8.36
CA LEU A 171 -18.16 -5.98 9.37
C LEU A 171 -19.12 -6.94 10.10
N LYS A 172 -20.27 -7.27 9.50
CA LYS A 172 -21.17 -8.30 10.01
C LYS A 172 -20.81 -9.64 9.40
N LEU A 173 -20.68 -10.64 10.27
CA LEU A 173 -20.46 -12.02 9.85
C LEU A 173 -21.66 -12.52 9.03
N GLN A 174 -21.37 -13.09 7.88
CA GLN A 174 -22.38 -13.71 7.02
C GLN A 174 -22.30 -15.24 7.12
N GLU A 175 -21.13 -15.81 6.83
CA GLU A 175 -20.94 -17.24 6.70
C GLU A 175 -19.61 -17.72 7.29
N THR A 176 -19.55 -19.00 7.66
CA THR A 176 -18.33 -19.66 8.15
C THR A 176 -18.20 -21.04 7.54
N PHE A 177 -17.00 -21.38 7.06
CA PHE A 177 -16.70 -22.64 6.39
C PHE A 177 -15.46 -23.29 7.00
N PRO A 178 -15.49 -24.59 7.32
CA PRO A 178 -14.29 -25.32 7.71
C PRO A 178 -13.45 -25.63 6.47
N ILE A 179 -12.24 -25.08 6.38
CA ILE A 179 -11.28 -25.45 5.35
C ILE A 179 -10.63 -26.77 5.76
N THR A 180 -10.88 -27.80 4.96
CA THR A 180 -10.34 -29.14 5.16
C THR A 180 -9.29 -29.46 4.08
N SER A 181 -8.21 -30.11 4.49
CA SER A 181 -7.29 -30.85 3.61
C SER A 181 -7.52 -32.34 3.87
N ASP A 182 -7.19 -33.25 2.95
CA ASP A 182 -7.24 -34.70 3.21
C ASP A 182 -6.36 -35.09 4.42
N ALA A 183 -5.39 -34.23 4.76
CA ALA A 183 -4.56 -34.32 5.94
C ALA A 183 -5.29 -33.97 7.26
N THR A 184 -6.59 -33.64 7.23
CA THR A 184 -7.43 -33.33 8.41
C THR A 184 -7.52 -34.45 9.44
N LYS A 185 -7.12 -35.67 9.09
CA LYS A 185 -6.94 -36.78 10.04
C LYS A 185 -5.75 -36.56 11.01
N LEU A 186 -4.91 -35.55 10.78
CA LEU A 186 -3.82 -35.17 11.67
C LEU A 186 -4.33 -34.21 12.76
N LYS A 187 -4.22 -34.61 14.03
CA LYS A 187 -4.57 -33.80 15.22
C LYS A 187 -3.83 -32.45 15.32
N HIS A 188 -2.84 -32.18 14.48
CA HIS A 188 -1.97 -30.99 14.53
C HIS A 188 -1.83 -30.27 13.18
N LEU A 189 -2.81 -30.43 12.28
CA LEU A 189 -2.86 -29.65 11.05
C LEU A 189 -3.30 -28.22 11.37
N TRP A 190 -2.45 -27.24 11.07
CA TRP A 190 -2.77 -25.81 11.26
C TRP A 190 -2.63 -25.05 9.95
N VAL A 191 -3.51 -24.07 9.77
CA VAL A 191 -3.36 -23.06 8.73
C VAL A 191 -2.26 -22.09 9.13
N THR A 192 -1.39 -21.78 8.19
CA THR A 192 -0.24 -20.89 8.38
C THR A 192 -0.43 -19.55 7.66
N SER A 193 -1.02 -19.56 6.47
CA SER A 193 -1.26 -18.36 5.67
C SER A 193 -2.42 -18.59 4.70
N LEU A 194 -3.06 -17.50 4.28
CA LEU A 194 -4.08 -17.48 3.24
C LEU A 194 -3.86 -16.27 2.31
N VAL A 195 -4.12 -16.46 1.02
CA VAL A 195 -4.10 -15.38 0.02
C VAL A 195 -5.23 -15.56 -1.00
N SER A 196 -5.82 -14.47 -1.46
CA SER A 196 -6.82 -14.47 -2.53
C SER A 196 -6.17 -14.37 -3.90
N LEU A 197 -6.67 -15.18 -4.83
CA LEU A 197 -6.35 -15.15 -6.24
C LEU A 197 -7.60 -14.66 -6.99
N GLU A 198 -7.87 -13.36 -6.90
CA GLU A 198 -9.12 -12.76 -7.37
C GLU A 198 -9.33 -12.93 -8.89
N ASN A 199 -8.26 -12.87 -9.70
CA ASN A 199 -8.33 -13.05 -11.15
C ASN A 199 -8.86 -14.43 -11.58
N VAL A 200 -8.71 -15.46 -10.74
CA VAL A 200 -9.14 -16.85 -11.03
C VAL A 200 -10.20 -17.36 -10.07
N ASN A 201 -10.76 -16.46 -9.25
CA ASN A 201 -11.74 -16.74 -8.20
C ASN A 201 -11.34 -17.89 -7.27
N LYS A 202 -10.10 -17.88 -6.78
CA LYS A 202 -9.59 -18.92 -5.85
C LYS A 202 -9.00 -18.30 -4.61
N ILE A 203 -8.87 -19.11 -3.57
CA ILE A 203 -8.03 -18.82 -2.40
C ILE A 203 -6.96 -19.90 -2.28
N ALA A 204 -5.74 -19.51 -1.94
CA ALA A 204 -4.68 -20.44 -1.61
C ALA A 204 -4.46 -20.43 -0.10
N VAL A 205 -4.42 -21.61 0.50
CA VAL A 205 -4.25 -21.82 1.94
C VAL A 205 -3.05 -22.74 2.17
N ALA A 206 -2.13 -22.29 3.00
CA ALA A 206 -0.94 -23.05 3.36
C ALA A 206 -1.11 -23.73 4.72
N PHE A 207 -0.55 -24.93 4.85
CA PHE A 207 -0.68 -25.75 6.06
C PHE A 207 0.67 -26.18 6.63
N THR A 208 0.68 -26.52 7.92
CA THR A 208 1.85 -27.09 8.62
C THR A 208 2.35 -28.40 8.03
N SER A 209 1.49 -29.13 7.30
CA SER A 209 1.77 -30.37 6.56
C SER A 209 2.66 -30.19 5.32
N LYS A 210 3.17 -28.97 5.06
CA LYS A 210 4.04 -28.65 3.90
C LYS A 210 3.29 -28.79 2.58
N GLU A 211 2.05 -28.32 2.57
CA GLU A 211 1.18 -28.29 1.40
C GLU A 211 0.50 -26.91 1.26
N ILE A 212 0.12 -26.59 0.03
CA ILE A 212 -0.71 -25.43 -0.31
C ILE A 212 -1.92 -25.94 -1.09
N CYS A 213 -3.12 -25.71 -0.56
CA CYS A 213 -4.36 -26.08 -1.22
C CYS A 213 -5.05 -24.86 -1.83
N PHE A 214 -5.66 -25.05 -2.99
CA PHE A 214 -6.37 -24.02 -3.73
C PHE A 214 -7.85 -24.35 -3.75
N TYR A 215 -8.65 -23.47 -3.19
CA TYR A 215 -10.10 -23.63 -3.06
C TYR A 215 -10.82 -22.65 -3.98
N ASP A 216 -11.94 -23.10 -4.54
CA ASP A 216 -12.79 -22.26 -5.38
C ASP A 216 -13.63 -21.29 -4.55
N LEU A 217 -13.57 -20.01 -4.87
CA LEU A 217 -14.35 -18.96 -4.21
C LEU A 217 -15.81 -18.96 -4.67
N LEU A 218 -16.11 -19.50 -5.86
CA LEU A 218 -17.47 -19.52 -6.43
C LEU A 218 -18.31 -20.73 -5.98
N SER A 219 -17.68 -21.72 -5.35
CA SER A 219 -18.35 -22.95 -4.92
C SER A 219 -19.23 -22.69 -3.70
N LYS A 220 -20.56 -22.64 -3.92
CA LYS A 220 -21.57 -22.26 -2.92
C LYS A 220 -21.75 -23.24 -1.77
N GLU A 221 -21.35 -24.50 -1.94
CA GLU A 221 -21.75 -25.56 -0.99
C GLU A 221 -20.63 -26.00 -0.07
N GLU A 222 -19.33 -25.84 -0.40
CA GLU A 222 -18.27 -26.34 0.49
C GLU A 222 -16.83 -25.84 0.27
N PHE A 223 -16.58 -24.72 -0.45
CA PHE A 223 -15.23 -24.31 -0.87
C PHE A 223 -14.44 -25.52 -1.41
N ALA A 224 -14.86 -26.09 -2.55
CA ALA A 224 -14.22 -27.29 -3.06
C ALA A 224 -12.71 -27.08 -3.32
N CYS A 225 -11.88 -27.98 -2.79
CA CYS A 225 -10.44 -27.98 -3.05
C CYS A 225 -10.18 -28.46 -4.49
N GLN A 226 -9.69 -27.57 -5.36
CA GLN A 226 -9.42 -27.89 -6.76
C GLN A 226 -7.99 -28.39 -6.97
N TYR A 227 -7.02 -27.79 -6.30
CA TYR A 227 -5.61 -28.14 -6.44
C TYR A 227 -4.96 -28.32 -5.09
N LYS A 228 -4.09 -29.33 -4.98
CA LYS A 228 -3.28 -29.60 -3.80
C LYS A 228 -1.82 -29.71 -4.19
N LEU A 229 -1.04 -28.71 -3.80
CA LEU A 229 0.40 -28.71 -4.00
C LEU A 229 1.10 -29.31 -2.79
N GLN A 230 1.74 -30.47 -2.97
CA GLN A 230 2.41 -31.22 -1.90
C GLN A 230 3.90 -31.43 -2.18
N GLY A 231 4.65 -31.90 -1.17
CA GLY A 231 6.08 -32.21 -1.30
C GLY A 231 7.01 -31.01 -1.09
N LEU A 232 6.52 -29.94 -0.45
CA LEU A 232 7.37 -28.82 -0.04
C LEU A 232 8.36 -29.29 1.04
N LYS A 233 9.58 -28.75 1.00
CA LYS A 233 10.65 -29.15 1.93
C LYS A 233 10.47 -28.49 3.30
N GLY A 234 10.14 -27.20 3.30
CA GLY A 234 9.78 -26.40 4.47
C GLY A 234 8.27 -26.14 4.52
N THR A 235 7.77 -25.86 5.71
CA THR A 235 6.39 -25.40 5.93
C THR A 235 6.28 -23.94 5.48
N PRO A 236 5.40 -23.60 4.52
CA PRO A 236 5.14 -22.20 4.17
C PRO A 236 4.53 -21.46 5.37
N ILE A 237 4.92 -20.22 5.58
CA ILE A 237 4.46 -19.40 6.72
C ILE A 237 3.95 -18.02 6.31
N CYS A 238 4.32 -17.55 5.14
CA CYS A 238 3.77 -16.33 4.55
C CYS A 238 3.58 -16.53 3.06
N MET A 239 2.52 -15.93 2.51
CA MET A 239 2.22 -15.94 1.08
C MET A 239 1.75 -14.57 0.62
N ASP A 240 1.97 -14.28 -0.65
CA ASP A 240 1.46 -13.13 -1.36
C ASP A 240 1.19 -13.49 -2.83
N TYR A 241 0.17 -12.84 -3.41
CA TYR A 241 -0.25 -13.11 -4.77
C TYR A 241 -0.45 -11.82 -5.53
N TRP A 242 0.18 -11.75 -6.69
CA TRP A 242 0.06 -10.65 -7.62
C TRP A 242 -0.42 -11.18 -8.97
N TYR A 243 -1.22 -10.39 -9.68
CA TYR A 243 -1.56 -10.64 -11.08
C TYR A 243 -1.42 -9.33 -11.86
N ASP A 244 -1.09 -9.42 -13.14
CA ASP A 244 -0.96 -8.23 -13.98
C ASP A 244 -2.34 -7.63 -14.26
N PRO A 245 -2.59 -6.34 -13.92
CA PRO A 245 -3.84 -5.67 -14.27
C PRO A 245 -4.09 -5.55 -15.77
N LEU A 246 -3.04 -5.60 -16.60
CA LEU A 246 -3.12 -5.53 -18.07
C LEU A 246 -3.31 -6.91 -18.69
N ASP A 247 -2.71 -7.94 -18.09
CA ASP A 247 -2.84 -9.34 -18.50
C ASP A 247 -3.07 -10.26 -17.30
N ALA A 248 -4.33 -10.44 -16.93
CA ALA A 248 -4.70 -11.25 -15.77
C ALA A 248 -4.32 -12.74 -15.90
N SER A 249 -3.79 -13.20 -17.04
CA SER A 249 -3.23 -14.54 -17.18
C SER A 249 -1.83 -14.69 -16.59
N GLU A 250 -1.06 -13.58 -16.54
CA GLU A 250 0.23 -13.51 -15.87
C GLU A 250 0.02 -13.23 -14.39
N SER A 251 0.48 -14.16 -13.54
CA SER A 251 0.37 -14.00 -12.10
C SER A 251 1.48 -14.70 -11.35
N ILE A 252 1.72 -14.26 -10.12
CA ILE A 252 2.83 -14.73 -9.30
C ILE A 252 2.31 -15.02 -7.89
N LEU A 253 2.37 -16.29 -7.49
CA LEU A 253 2.19 -16.72 -6.11
C LEU A 253 3.56 -16.83 -5.45
N SER A 254 3.89 -15.92 -4.54
CA SER A 254 5.12 -15.95 -3.76
C SER A 254 4.86 -16.45 -2.34
N PHE A 255 5.79 -17.22 -1.79
CA PHE A 255 5.70 -17.74 -0.43
C PHE A 255 7.07 -17.96 0.20
N GLY A 256 7.12 -17.85 1.53
CA GLY A 256 8.31 -18.06 2.34
C GLY A 256 8.10 -19.18 3.33
N ASP A 257 9.16 -19.93 3.66
CA ASP A 257 9.10 -21.07 4.56
C ASP A 257 9.92 -20.89 5.86
N ILE A 258 9.76 -21.85 6.78
CA ILE A 258 10.50 -21.92 8.04
C ILE A 258 12.01 -22.21 7.88
N THR A 259 12.49 -22.47 6.66
CA THR A 259 13.90 -22.78 6.37
C THR A 259 14.63 -21.61 5.72
N GLY A 260 13.99 -20.43 5.67
CA GLY A 260 14.56 -19.25 5.00
C GLY A 260 14.58 -19.34 3.49
N LYS A 261 13.82 -20.26 2.91
CA LYS A 261 13.64 -20.33 1.47
C LYS A 261 12.45 -19.47 1.08
N VAL A 262 12.66 -18.65 0.06
CA VAL A 262 11.60 -17.88 -0.60
C VAL A 262 11.42 -18.49 -1.98
N GLN A 263 10.18 -18.77 -2.32
CA GLN A 263 9.80 -19.43 -3.56
C GLN A 263 8.64 -18.66 -4.19
N ALA A 264 8.55 -18.70 -5.51
CA ALA A 264 7.38 -18.19 -6.22
C ALA A 264 7.05 -19.08 -7.41
N ILE A 265 5.76 -19.19 -7.70
CA ILE A 265 5.20 -19.82 -8.89
C ILE A 265 4.72 -18.68 -9.78
N ALA A 266 5.39 -18.48 -10.91
CA ALA A 266 4.96 -17.53 -11.93
C ALA A 266 4.12 -18.28 -12.97
N PHE A 267 2.83 -18.00 -12.98
CA PHE A 267 1.85 -18.54 -13.91
C PHE A 267 1.80 -17.65 -15.17
N THR A 268 1.79 -18.30 -16.33
CA THR A 268 1.71 -17.62 -17.64
C THR A 268 0.36 -17.82 -18.33
N ALA A 269 -0.55 -18.57 -17.69
CA ALA A 269 -1.85 -18.94 -18.24
C ALA A 269 -2.91 -19.11 -17.15
N ALA A 270 -2.85 -18.31 -16.09
CA ALA A 270 -3.64 -18.49 -14.86
C ALA A 270 -5.16 -18.57 -15.13
N LEU A 271 -5.67 -17.79 -16.10
CA LEU A 271 -7.08 -17.79 -16.51
C LEU A 271 -7.54 -19.09 -17.18
N ILE A 272 -6.62 -19.83 -17.80
CA ILE A 272 -6.91 -21.12 -18.43
C ILE A 272 -6.80 -22.22 -17.38
N SER A 273 -5.64 -22.31 -16.73
CA SER A 273 -5.41 -23.21 -15.60
C SER A 273 -4.17 -22.77 -14.82
N LEU A 274 -4.21 -22.92 -13.50
CA LEU A 274 -3.02 -22.76 -12.66
C LEU A 274 -2.03 -23.91 -12.89
N PHE A 275 -2.53 -25.13 -13.07
CA PHE A 275 -1.71 -26.33 -13.24
C PHE A 275 -2.25 -27.23 -14.36
N GLU A 276 -1.36 -27.73 -15.21
CA GLU A 276 -1.70 -28.77 -16.19
C GLU A 276 -1.98 -30.12 -15.52
N ARG A 277 -3.06 -30.80 -15.94
CA ARG A 277 -3.38 -32.14 -15.44
C ARG A 277 -2.24 -33.11 -15.80
N PRO A 278 -1.72 -33.90 -14.85
CA PRO A 278 -0.72 -34.91 -15.17
C PRO A 278 -1.30 -35.93 -16.15
N ALA A 279 -0.54 -36.31 -17.18
CA ALA A 279 -0.99 -37.30 -18.17
C ALA A 279 -1.34 -38.67 -17.58
N SER A 280 -0.93 -38.93 -16.33
CA SER A 280 -1.17 -40.17 -15.58
C SER A 280 -2.41 -40.14 -14.68
N ALA A 281 -3.14 -39.02 -14.61
CA ALA A 281 -4.38 -38.97 -13.83
C ALA A 281 -5.48 -39.75 -14.58
N CYS A 282 -5.88 -40.90 -14.03
CA CYS A 282 -7.06 -41.63 -14.48
C CYS A 282 -8.31 -40.74 -14.39
N GLU A 283 -9.28 -40.95 -15.28
CA GLU A 283 -10.61 -40.32 -15.27
C GLU A 283 -11.48 -40.73 -14.06
N ASP A 284 -10.87 -41.06 -12.93
CA ASP A 284 -11.55 -41.60 -11.76
C ASP A 284 -11.69 -40.49 -10.71
N GLY A 285 -12.86 -39.83 -10.73
CA GLY A 285 -13.61 -39.30 -9.58
C GLY A 285 -12.97 -38.38 -8.52
N GLU A 286 -11.65 -38.17 -8.46
CA GLU A 286 -11.04 -37.28 -7.47
C GLU A 286 -11.28 -35.82 -7.86
N ALA A 287 -12.14 -35.15 -7.09
CA ALA A 287 -12.49 -33.74 -7.29
C ALA A 287 -11.27 -32.79 -7.12
N THR A 288 -10.21 -33.24 -6.45
CA THR A 288 -9.00 -32.46 -6.14
C THR A 288 -7.81 -32.97 -6.92
N MET A 289 -7.18 -32.11 -7.70
CA MET A 289 -5.97 -32.42 -8.45
C MET A 289 -4.71 -32.25 -7.58
N THR A 290 -3.96 -33.32 -7.38
CA THR A 290 -2.72 -33.29 -6.60
C THR A 290 -1.51 -33.03 -7.51
N ILE A 291 -0.68 -32.05 -7.15
CA ILE A 291 0.55 -31.66 -7.85
C ILE A 291 1.74 -31.86 -6.92
N ASN A 292 2.81 -32.50 -7.41
CA ASN A 292 4.04 -32.62 -6.64
C ASN A 292 4.97 -31.43 -6.91
N TRP A 293 5.53 -30.84 -5.85
CA TRP A 293 6.51 -29.75 -5.98
C TRP A 293 7.71 -30.13 -6.85
N ALA A 294 8.14 -31.40 -6.85
CA ALA A 294 9.23 -31.86 -7.69
C ALA A 294 8.91 -31.78 -9.20
N GLU A 295 7.65 -31.95 -9.59
CA GLU A 295 7.19 -31.87 -10.99
C GLU A 295 7.18 -30.43 -11.51
N LEU A 296 6.88 -29.47 -10.62
CA LEU A 296 7.00 -28.05 -10.94
C LEU A 296 8.47 -27.64 -11.15
N LEU A 297 9.38 -28.18 -10.32
CA LEU A 297 10.81 -27.91 -10.44
C LEU A 297 11.43 -28.50 -11.71
N SER A 298 10.92 -29.63 -12.21
CA SER A 298 11.41 -30.22 -13.47
C SER A 298 10.93 -29.47 -14.71
N GLY A 299 10.04 -28.47 -14.56
CA GLY A 299 9.51 -27.69 -15.68
C GLY A 299 8.53 -28.48 -16.56
N CYS A 300 7.87 -29.50 -16.00
CA CYS A 300 6.90 -30.31 -16.74
C CYS A 300 5.63 -29.53 -17.11
N HIS A 301 5.26 -28.54 -16.28
CA HIS A 301 4.10 -27.68 -16.51
C HIS A 301 4.54 -26.48 -17.35
N LYS A 302 3.95 -26.29 -18.53
CA LYS A 302 4.25 -25.14 -19.39
C LYS A 302 3.50 -23.88 -18.94
N CYS A 303 2.41 -24.06 -18.20
CA CYS A 303 1.59 -22.98 -17.64
C CYS A 303 2.25 -22.20 -16.48
N CYS A 304 3.40 -22.65 -15.96
CA CYS A 304 4.09 -21.96 -14.89
C CYS A 304 5.60 -22.24 -14.84
N HIS A 305 6.34 -21.39 -14.15
CA HIS A 305 7.75 -21.61 -13.84
C HIS A 305 8.08 -21.19 -12.40
N ILE A 306 9.12 -21.78 -11.84
CA ILE A 306 9.49 -21.58 -10.43
C ILE A 306 10.65 -20.60 -10.29
N LEU A 307 10.53 -19.74 -9.30
CA LEU A 307 11.56 -18.81 -8.84
C LEU A 307 11.90 -19.12 -7.39
N GLU A 308 13.18 -19.14 -7.02
CA GLU A 308 13.57 -19.36 -5.63
C GLU A 308 14.92 -18.74 -5.25
N HIS A 309 15.06 -18.40 -3.96
CA HIS A 309 16.34 -18.07 -3.33
C HIS A 309 16.38 -18.54 -1.87
N LYS A 310 17.59 -18.63 -1.28
CA LYS A 310 17.85 -19.12 0.09
C LYS A 310 18.72 -18.16 0.91
N LEU A 311 18.57 -16.86 0.64
CA LEU A 311 19.47 -15.85 1.19
C LEU A 311 19.27 -15.61 2.70
N HIS A 312 18.12 -16.02 3.25
CA HIS A 312 17.81 -15.92 4.68
C HIS A 312 18.51 -16.98 5.55
N GLN A 313 19.37 -17.83 4.97
CA GLN A 313 20.30 -18.73 5.70
C GLN A 313 19.66 -19.64 6.77
N GLY A 314 18.38 -19.99 6.65
CA GLY A 314 17.69 -20.83 7.62
C GLY A 314 16.68 -20.09 8.51
N ASP A 315 16.70 -18.76 8.52
CA ASP A 315 15.79 -17.95 9.32
C ASP A 315 14.37 -17.92 8.75
N TRP A 316 13.36 -17.91 9.61
CA TRP A 316 11.96 -17.97 9.19
C TRP A 316 11.57 -16.72 8.39
N VAL A 317 11.09 -16.92 7.16
CA VAL A 317 10.59 -15.83 6.32
C VAL A 317 9.28 -15.28 6.90
N ARG A 318 9.29 -14.03 7.34
CA ARG A 318 8.16 -13.44 8.06
C ARG A 318 7.10 -12.86 7.14
N GLN A 319 7.53 -12.22 6.07
CA GLN A 319 6.67 -11.63 5.07
C GLN A 319 7.33 -11.77 3.70
N VAL A 320 6.51 -11.95 2.67
CA VAL A 320 6.91 -11.94 1.26
C VAL A 320 5.89 -11.13 0.49
N THR A 321 6.35 -10.40 -0.53
CA THR A 321 5.49 -9.64 -1.43
C THR A 321 6.15 -9.54 -2.79
N TYR A 322 5.39 -9.75 -3.86
CA TYR A 322 5.88 -9.44 -5.21
C TYR A 322 5.49 -8.02 -5.60
N ASN A 323 6.46 -7.22 -6.04
CA ASN A 323 6.20 -5.87 -6.51
C ASN A 323 6.51 -5.71 -8.01
N ALA A 324 5.47 -5.42 -8.78
CA ALA A 324 5.58 -5.24 -10.23
C ALA A 324 6.41 -4.01 -10.65
N SER A 325 6.43 -2.93 -9.86
CA SER A 325 7.21 -1.73 -10.21
C SER A 325 8.71 -1.98 -10.12
N LEU A 326 9.15 -2.88 -9.23
CA LEU A 326 10.55 -3.29 -9.10
C LEU A 326 10.87 -4.58 -9.87
N ASP A 327 9.85 -5.28 -10.39
CA ASP A 327 9.97 -6.65 -10.93
C ASP A 327 10.75 -7.55 -9.95
N ALA A 328 10.34 -7.49 -8.67
CA ALA A 328 11.10 -8.05 -7.56
C ALA A 328 10.21 -8.70 -6.49
N ILE A 329 10.68 -9.82 -5.96
CA ILE A 329 10.16 -10.45 -4.74
C ILE A 329 10.88 -9.83 -3.55
N ILE A 330 10.13 -9.14 -2.70
CA ILE A 330 10.62 -8.60 -1.44
C ILE A 330 10.28 -9.61 -0.34
N SER A 331 11.25 -9.91 0.52
CA SER A 331 11.05 -10.84 1.64
C SER A 331 11.77 -10.37 2.88
N SER A 332 11.27 -10.74 4.06
CA SER A 332 11.85 -10.32 5.34
C SER A 332 11.96 -11.43 6.36
N THR A 333 12.83 -11.23 7.34
CA THR A 333 13.03 -12.08 8.52
C THR A 333 13.22 -11.25 9.77
N THR A 334 13.18 -11.92 10.93
CA THR A 334 13.57 -11.33 12.22
C THR A 334 15.07 -11.44 12.49
N SER A 335 15.87 -11.85 11.49
CA SER A 335 17.32 -11.97 11.62
C SER A 335 18.02 -10.64 11.48
N ASN A 336 19.23 -10.53 12.00
CA ASN A 336 20.07 -9.35 11.83
C ASN A 336 20.85 -9.34 10.51
N THR A 337 20.98 -10.51 9.87
CA THR A 337 21.60 -10.71 8.56
C THR A 337 20.55 -10.99 7.51
N ASN A 338 20.66 -10.33 6.36
CA ASN A 338 19.69 -10.44 5.27
C ASN A 338 18.24 -10.21 5.74
N SER A 339 18.04 -9.28 6.68
CA SER A 339 16.75 -8.99 7.30
C SER A 339 15.65 -8.67 6.29
N VAL A 340 16.03 -7.98 5.21
CA VAL A 340 15.19 -7.79 4.02
C VAL A 340 15.99 -8.19 2.80
N VAL A 341 15.37 -8.91 1.87
CA VAL A 341 15.97 -9.33 0.61
C VAL A 341 15.03 -8.98 -0.53
N LEU A 342 15.57 -8.29 -1.52
CA LEU A 342 14.94 -8.04 -2.80
C LEU A 342 15.56 -8.99 -3.84
N ALA A 343 14.77 -9.94 -4.32
CA ALA A 343 15.14 -10.82 -5.41
C ALA A 343 14.47 -10.31 -6.70
N TRP A 344 15.26 -9.70 -7.58
CA TRP A 344 14.80 -9.04 -8.80
C TRP A 344 15.40 -9.70 -10.04
N ARG A 345 14.72 -9.58 -11.18
CA ARG A 345 15.20 -10.12 -12.44
C ARG A 345 15.67 -9.00 -13.36
N GLU A 346 16.85 -9.17 -13.95
CA GLU A 346 17.25 -8.34 -15.08
C GLU A 346 16.59 -8.90 -16.35
N LYS A 347 15.88 -8.10 -17.14
CA LYS A 347 15.05 -8.55 -18.29
C LYS A 347 15.80 -9.46 -19.29
N SER A 348 17.13 -9.37 -19.34
CA SER A 348 18.00 -10.16 -20.22
C SER A 348 18.51 -11.47 -19.60
N LYS A 349 18.35 -11.68 -18.29
CA LYS A 349 18.92 -12.83 -17.55
C LYS A 349 17.83 -13.71 -16.95
N LYS A 350 18.09 -15.02 -16.97
CA LYS A 350 17.20 -16.02 -16.33
C LYS A 350 17.37 -16.09 -14.81
N HIS A 351 18.50 -15.64 -14.28
CA HIS A 351 18.80 -15.72 -12.85
C HIS A 351 18.26 -14.50 -12.10
N LEU A 352 17.77 -14.74 -10.89
CA LEU A 352 17.44 -13.69 -9.94
C LEU A 352 18.74 -13.08 -9.42
N ASN A 353 18.82 -11.76 -9.43
CA ASN A 353 19.79 -10.99 -8.67
C ASN A 353 19.19 -10.69 -7.30
N MET A 354 20.05 -10.56 -6.29
CA MET A 354 19.60 -10.31 -4.92
C MET A 354 20.30 -9.09 -4.35
N THR A 355 19.53 -8.21 -3.73
CA THR A 355 20.02 -7.15 -2.85
C THR A 355 19.50 -7.40 -1.45
N SER A 356 20.38 -7.33 -0.45
CA SER A 356 20.01 -7.56 0.95
C SER A 356 20.30 -6.35 1.83
N PHE A 357 19.43 -6.17 2.82
CA PHE A 357 19.49 -5.11 3.81
C PHE A 357 19.68 -5.76 5.17
N ASN A 358 20.71 -5.32 5.89
CA ASN A 358 21.02 -5.80 7.23
C ASN A 358 20.48 -4.80 8.25
N ILE A 359 19.52 -5.24 9.06
CA ILE A 359 18.92 -4.43 10.11
C ILE A 359 19.26 -5.12 11.43
N ALA A 360 20.02 -4.45 12.31
CA ALA A 360 20.70 -5.09 13.45
C ALA A 360 19.80 -5.92 14.40
N GLN A 361 18.49 -5.66 14.45
CA GLN A 361 17.53 -6.41 15.27
C GLN A 361 16.44 -7.11 14.44
N GLY A 362 16.57 -7.14 13.11
CA GLY A 362 15.54 -7.66 12.22
C GLY A 362 14.28 -6.80 12.17
N ILE A 363 13.27 -7.29 11.45
CA ILE A 363 12.01 -6.58 11.26
C ILE A 363 10.81 -7.52 11.41
N HIS A 364 9.66 -6.97 11.78
CA HIS A 364 8.41 -7.71 11.84
C HIS A 364 7.64 -7.71 10.53
N ALA A 365 7.63 -6.57 9.84
CA ALA A 365 6.89 -6.35 8.61
C ALA A 365 7.57 -5.27 7.76
N PHE A 366 7.23 -5.22 6.49
CA PHE A 366 7.59 -4.14 5.57
C PHE A 366 6.43 -3.79 4.65
N ASP A 367 6.52 -2.62 4.03
CA ASP A 367 5.66 -2.24 2.92
C ASP A 367 6.45 -1.38 1.92
N TYR A 368 6.01 -1.34 0.66
CA TYR A 368 6.70 -0.61 -0.41
C TYR A 368 5.77 0.36 -1.14
N HIS A 369 6.23 1.61 -1.25
CA HIS A 369 5.53 2.67 -1.97
C HIS A 369 6.11 2.85 -3.37
N SER A 370 5.37 2.43 -4.41
CA SER A 370 5.83 2.47 -5.80
C SER A 370 6.17 3.88 -6.31
N ARG A 371 5.34 4.89 -6.02
CA ARG A 371 5.58 6.27 -6.52
C ARG A 371 6.77 6.97 -5.87
N LEU A 372 6.98 6.77 -4.56
CA LEU A 372 8.12 7.35 -3.82
C LEU A 372 9.38 6.50 -3.92
N ASN A 373 9.26 5.25 -4.39
CA ASN A 373 10.33 4.26 -4.42
C ASN A 373 10.98 4.07 -3.03
N LEU A 374 10.14 3.91 -2.01
CA LEU A 374 10.55 3.74 -0.61
C LEU A 374 10.00 2.45 -0.02
N ILE A 375 10.86 1.74 0.71
CA ILE A 375 10.48 0.60 1.55
C ILE A 375 10.42 1.08 3.00
N ALA A 376 9.26 0.96 3.62
CA ALA A 376 9.11 1.14 5.06
C ALA A 376 9.32 -0.21 5.76
N THR A 377 10.07 -0.21 6.84
CA THR A 377 10.38 -1.42 7.62
C THR A 377 9.99 -1.20 9.07
N ALA A 378 9.22 -2.15 9.63
CA ALA A 378 8.79 -2.17 11.03
C ALA A 378 9.89 -2.85 11.88
N GLY A 379 10.74 -2.05 12.50
CA GLY A 379 11.86 -2.54 13.30
C GLY A 379 11.43 -3.09 14.65
N ILE A 380 12.11 -4.16 15.07
CA ILE A 380 11.98 -4.70 16.45
C ILE A 380 12.48 -3.67 17.49
N ASN A 381 13.35 -2.75 17.06
CA ASN A 381 13.95 -1.68 17.86
C ASN A 381 13.05 -0.44 18.06
N ASN A 382 11.74 -0.58 17.87
CA ASN A 382 10.73 0.49 17.99
C ASN A 382 10.84 1.60 16.93
N LYS A 383 11.64 1.39 15.87
CA LYS A 383 11.86 2.38 14.82
C LYS A 383 11.22 1.93 13.52
N VAL A 384 10.75 2.90 12.75
CA VAL A 384 10.37 2.68 11.36
C VAL A 384 11.48 3.24 10.47
N CYS A 385 12.15 2.37 9.72
CA CYS A 385 13.21 2.79 8.80
C CYS A 385 12.68 2.84 7.37
N LEU A 386 12.97 3.94 6.66
CA LEU A 386 12.67 4.15 5.27
C LEU A 386 13.92 3.87 4.43
N TRP A 387 13.80 3.03 3.42
CA TRP A 387 14.92 2.61 2.57
C TRP A 387 14.63 2.91 1.11
N ASN A 388 15.67 3.28 0.37
CA ASN A 388 15.63 3.25 -1.09
C ASN A 388 16.05 1.85 -1.54
N PRO A 389 15.27 1.15 -2.38
CA PRO A 389 15.60 -0.19 -2.88
C PRO A 389 16.99 -0.32 -3.51
N TYR A 390 17.55 0.78 -4.03
CA TYR A 390 18.85 0.83 -4.70
C TYR A 390 20.01 1.21 -3.76
N VAL A 391 19.71 1.67 -2.53
CA VAL A 391 20.72 2.09 -1.54
C VAL A 391 20.60 1.24 -0.28
N VAL A 392 21.42 0.19 -0.21
CA VAL A 392 21.37 -0.82 0.86
C VAL A 392 22.19 -0.46 2.10
N SER A 393 23.11 0.49 1.99
CA SER A 393 24.10 0.76 3.06
C SER A 393 23.53 1.50 4.26
N LYS A 394 22.51 2.35 4.04
CA LYS A 394 21.87 3.14 5.10
C LYS A 394 20.42 3.47 4.75
N PRO A 395 19.54 3.61 5.75
CA PRO A 395 18.18 4.09 5.51
C PRO A 395 18.23 5.56 5.07
N VAL A 396 17.25 5.93 4.23
CA VAL A 396 17.01 7.32 3.80
C VAL A 396 16.52 8.15 4.98
N GLY A 397 15.69 7.55 5.84
CA GLY A 397 15.16 8.20 7.02
C GLY A 397 14.79 7.18 8.10
N VAL A 398 14.81 7.64 9.35
CA VAL A 398 14.39 6.85 10.51
C VAL A 398 13.34 7.65 11.26
N LEU A 399 12.15 7.09 11.39
CA LEU A 399 11.04 7.68 12.11
C LEU A 399 11.05 7.17 13.55
N TRP A 400 10.85 8.09 14.48
CA TRP A 400 10.87 7.87 15.93
C TRP A 400 9.53 8.31 16.50
N GLY A 401 9.04 7.60 17.51
CA GLY A 401 7.78 7.92 18.18
C GLY A 401 7.23 6.77 18.99
N HIS A 402 7.42 5.54 18.52
CA HIS A 402 6.99 4.36 19.26
C HIS A 402 7.88 4.07 20.46
N SER A 403 7.22 3.67 21.56
CA SER A 403 7.87 3.22 22.80
C SER A 403 8.06 1.70 22.84
N ALA A 404 7.47 0.97 21.90
CA ALA A 404 7.57 -0.48 21.78
C ALA A 404 7.78 -0.93 20.33
N SER A 405 7.99 -2.24 20.15
CA SER A 405 8.31 -2.84 18.86
C SER A 405 7.19 -2.61 17.85
N VAL A 406 7.56 -2.16 16.65
CA VAL A 406 6.60 -1.94 15.56
C VAL A 406 6.26 -3.28 14.92
N ILE A 407 4.98 -3.63 14.88
CA ILE A 407 4.46 -4.92 14.42
C ILE A 407 4.15 -4.87 12.93
N ALA A 408 3.55 -3.77 12.46
CA ALA A 408 3.12 -3.61 11.08
C ALA A 408 3.35 -2.17 10.61
N VAL A 409 3.59 -2.03 9.31
CA VAL A 409 3.67 -0.74 8.61
C VAL A 409 2.88 -0.86 7.32
N GLN A 410 2.18 0.21 6.93
CA GLN A 410 1.39 0.23 5.70
C GLN A 410 1.34 1.64 5.10
N PHE A 411 1.73 1.76 3.84
CA PHE A 411 1.63 2.99 3.08
C PHE A 411 0.20 3.23 2.61
N PHE A 412 -0.27 4.45 2.83
CA PHE A 412 -1.42 4.98 2.14
C PHE A 412 -0.98 5.76 0.90
N VAL A 413 -0.88 5.04 -0.22
CA VAL A 413 -0.25 5.51 -1.47
C VAL A 413 -0.89 6.79 -2.02
N GLU A 414 -2.20 6.98 -1.83
CA GLU A 414 -2.92 8.14 -2.35
C GLU A 414 -2.56 9.43 -1.62
N ARG A 415 -2.30 9.38 -0.31
CA ARG A 415 -1.98 10.54 0.53
C ARG A 415 -0.51 10.64 0.92
N LYS A 416 0.35 9.75 0.40
CA LYS A 416 1.77 9.66 0.76
C LYS A 416 1.99 9.55 2.29
N GLN A 417 1.03 8.95 2.99
CA GLN A 417 1.09 8.74 4.43
C GLN A 417 1.58 7.32 4.73
N LEU A 418 2.19 7.13 5.91
CA LEU A 418 2.61 5.84 6.41
C LEU A 418 1.95 5.58 7.75
N PHE A 419 1.21 4.49 7.86
CA PHE A 419 0.70 4.00 9.14
C PHE A 419 1.70 3.02 9.74
N SER A 420 1.97 3.16 11.04
CA SER A 420 2.78 2.24 11.82
C SER A 420 2.01 1.79 13.05
N PHE A 421 1.97 0.48 13.26
CA PHE A 421 1.26 -0.17 14.35
C PHE A 421 2.28 -0.83 15.26
N SER A 422 2.20 -0.57 16.56
CA SER A 422 3.20 -1.01 17.53
C SER A 422 2.52 -1.69 18.72
N LYS A 423 3.32 -2.31 19.59
CA LYS A 423 2.83 -2.96 20.82
C LYS A 423 2.49 -1.95 21.93
N ASP A 424 2.75 -0.66 21.72
CA ASP A 424 2.50 0.40 22.70
C ASP A 424 1.03 0.83 22.82
N LYS A 425 0.13 0.09 22.15
CA LYS A 425 -1.32 0.28 21.93
C LYS A 425 -1.57 0.93 20.57
#